data_AF-A0A9W6LBV5-F1
#
_entry.id   AF-A0A9W6LBV5-F1
#
_cell.length_a   1.000
_cell.length_b   1.000
_cell.length_c   1.000
_cell.angle_alpha   90.00
_cell.angle_beta   90.00
_cell.angle_gamma   90.00
#
_symmetry.space_group_name_H-M   'P 1'
#
loop_
_entity.id
_entity.type
_entity.pdbx_description
1 polymer ?
#
loop_
_entity_poly.entity_id
_entity_poly.type
_entity_poly.pdbx_seq_one_letter_code
_entity_poly.pdbx_strand_id
1 'polypeptide(L)' 'MKTWMDDLPIAADEPIVISWSHELAVQTKWEILRESWSDFWYPSSDDLTAIPISSDWALAASHDGLFEWAKTENR' A
#
# COMPACT_ATOMS: atom_id res chain seq x y z
N MET A 1 -4.58 15.43 3.41
CA MET A 1 -3.17 15.32 2.97
C MET A 1 -2.99 13.91 2.44
N LYS A 2 -3.03 13.76 1.10
CA LYS A 2 -3.03 12.45 0.40
C LYS A 2 -2.52 12.52 -1.05
N THR A 3 -1.92 13.65 -1.42
CA THR A 3 -1.63 13.99 -2.82
C THR A 3 -0.68 13.02 -3.49
N TRP A 4 0.25 12.41 -2.75
CA TRP A 4 1.28 11.55 -3.33
C TRP A 4 0.77 10.16 -3.77
N MET A 5 -0.26 9.61 -3.11
CA MET A 5 -0.83 8.31 -3.53
C MET A 5 -1.62 8.44 -4.82
N ASP A 6 -2.23 9.61 -5.05
CA ASP A 6 -2.97 9.90 -6.28
C ASP A 6 -2.04 10.04 -7.50
N ASP A 7 -0.74 10.31 -7.27
CA ASP A 7 0.27 10.41 -8.32
C ASP A 7 0.87 9.05 -8.72
N LEU A 8 0.56 7.97 -7.98
CA LEU A 8 1.05 6.63 -8.31
C LEU A 8 0.32 6.06 -9.54
N PRO A 9 1.04 5.44 -10.51
CA PRO A 9 0.45 4.91 -11.74
C PRO A 9 -0.21 3.53 -11.52
N ILE A 10 -1.16 3.46 -10.58
CA ILE A 10 -1.86 2.24 -10.14
C ILE A 10 -3.35 2.39 -10.47
N ALA A 11 -3.95 1.35 -11.07
CA ALA A 11 -5.36 1.42 -11.43
C ALA A 11 -6.26 1.36 -10.17
N ALA A 12 -7.36 2.11 -10.16
CA ALA A 12 -8.26 2.18 -9.01
C ALA A 12 -8.82 0.80 -8.60
N ASP A 13 -9.15 -0.03 -9.60
CA ASP A 13 -9.71 -1.36 -9.41
C ASP A 13 -8.65 -2.47 -9.22
N GLU A 14 -7.36 -2.11 -9.18
CA GLU A 14 -6.27 -3.07 -9.05
C GLU A 14 -6.38 -3.85 -7.73
N PRO A 15 -6.46 -5.19 -7.78
CA PRO A 15 -6.52 -6.01 -6.58
C PRO A 15 -5.17 -6.02 -5.85
N ILE A 16 -5.22 -5.70 -4.56
CA ILE A 16 -4.05 -5.63 -3.68
C ILE A 16 -4.26 -6.47 -2.42
N VAL A 17 -3.16 -6.89 -1.81
CA VAL A 17 -3.09 -7.40 -0.45
C VAL A 17 -2.39 -6.37 0.40
N ILE A 18 -3.03 -6.01 1.51
CA ILE A 18 -2.48 -5.15 2.55
C ILE A 18 -2.11 -6.04 3.73
N SER A 19 -0.89 -5.92 4.24
CA SER A 19 -0.38 -6.68 5.38
C SER A 19 0.23 -5.75 6.41
N TRP A 20 -0.05 -6.02 7.67
CA TRP A 20 0.55 -5.33 8.82
C TRP A 20 1.58 -6.20 9.55
N SER A 21 1.49 -7.51 9.33
CA SER A 21 2.39 -8.51 9.89
C SER A 21 2.27 -9.80 9.08
N HIS A 22 3.16 -10.76 9.37
CA HIS A 22 3.11 -12.09 8.76
C HIS A 22 1.79 -12.84 8.97
N GLU A 23 1.01 -12.49 9.99
CA GLU A 23 -0.22 -13.20 10.38
C GLU A 23 -1.49 -12.40 10.06
N LEU A 24 -1.38 -11.12 9.72
CA LEU A 24 -2.53 -10.24 9.47
C LEU A 24 -2.41 -9.55 8.11
N ALA A 25 -3.34 -9.91 7.23
CA ALA A 25 -3.49 -9.30 5.92
C ALA A 25 -4.96 -9.26 5.48
N VAL A 26 -5.28 -8.36 4.56
CA VAL A 26 -6.58 -8.26 3.89
C VAL A 26 -6.39 -8.03 2.40
N GLN A 27 -7.23 -8.67 1.59
CA GLN A 27 -7.29 -8.39 0.16
C GLN A 27 -8.40 -7.37 -0.12
N THR A 28 -8.08 -6.36 -0.93
CA THR A 28 -9.01 -5.30 -1.34
C THR A 28 -8.58 -4.72 -2.69
N LYS A 29 -9.16 -3.57 -3.07
CA LYS A 29 -8.75 -2.78 -4.23
C LYS A 29 -7.90 -1.59 -3.82
N TRP A 30 -7.00 -1.16 -4.70
CA TRP A 30 -6.16 0.03 -4.48
C TRP A 30 -6.97 1.26 -4.08
N GLU A 31 -8.12 1.49 -4.73
CA GLU A 31 -9.02 2.60 -4.41
C GLU A 31 -9.44 2.61 -2.93
N ILE A 32 -9.74 1.46 -2.33
CA ILE A 32 -10.15 1.40 -0.93
C ILE A 32 -9.02 1.84 0.00
N LEU A 33 -7.78 1.38 -0.25
CA LEU A 33 -6.62 1.83 0.52
C LEU A 33 -6.38 3.33 0.33
N ARG A 34 -6.46 3.80 -0.92
CA ARG A 34 -6.26 5.20 -1.29
C ARG A 34 -7.39 6.11 -0.81
N GLU A 35 -8.59 5.64 -0.51
CA GLU A 35 -9.67 6.46 0.07
C GLU A 35 -9.64 6.41 1.60
N SER A 36 -9.36 5.24 2.17
CA SER A 36 -9.38 4.99 3.63
C SER A 36 -8.00 4.89 4.28
N TRP A 37 -6.91 5.33 3.66
CA TRP A 37 -5.53 5.28 4.20
C TRP A 37 -5.38 5.47 5.72
N SER A 38 -6.01 6.49 6.31
CA SER A 38 -5.91 6.76 7.76
C SER A 38 -6.56 5.69 8.63
N ASP A 39 -7.46 4.89 8.07
CA ASP A 39 -8.09 3.75 8.74
C ASP A 39 -7.17 2.51 8.68
N PHE A 40 -6.29 2.44 7.67
CA PHE A 40 -5.38 1.34 7.44
C PHE A 40 -3.99 1.55 8.06
N TRP A 41 -3.52 2.79 8.20
CA TRP A 41 -2.19 3.08 8.70
C TRP A 41 -2.19 4.25 9.68
N TYR A 42 -1.78 3.96 10.92
CA TYR A 42 -1.59 4.95 11.96
C TYR A 42 -0.08 5.21 12.18
N PRO A 43 0.40 6.45 11.98
CA PRO A 43 1.77 6.81 12.30
C PRO A 43 2.14 6.43 13.73
N SER A 44 3.39 6.03 13.93
CA SER A 44 3.96 5.60 15.22
C SER A 44 3.35 4.31 15.80
N SER A 45 2.48 3.61 15.06
CA SER A 45 1.88 2.33 15.47
C SER A 45 2.16 1.24 14.45
N ASP A 46 1.85 1.50 13.18
CA ASP A 46 1.72 0.43 12.19
C ASP A 46 2.83 0.44 11.16
N ASP A 47 3.31 -0.74 10.82
CA ASP A 47 3.98 -0.99 9.56
C ASP A 47 2.93 -1.57 8.58
N LEU A 48 2.84 -1.00 7.38
CA LEU A 48 1.91 -1.43 6.35
C LEU A 48 2.69 -1.76 5.08
N THR A 49 2.41 -2.92 4.49
CA THR A 49 2.86 -3.28 3.14
C THR A 49 1.63 -3.52 2.27
N ALA A 50 1.58 -2.88 1.10
CA ALA A 50 0.59 -3.16 0.06
C ALA A 50 1.28 -3.68 -1.20
N ILE A 51 0.81 -4.82 -1.70
CA ILE A 51 1.31 -5.46 -2.93
C ILE A 51 0.12 -5.83 -3.83
N PRO A 52 0.23 -5.71 -5.16
CA PRO A 52 -0.77 -6.22 -6.08
C PRO A 52 -0.64 -7.74 -6.20
N ILE A 53 -1.70 -8.41 -6.67
CA ILE A 53 -1.66 -9.86 -6.92
C ILE A 53 -0.60 -10.22 -7.98
N SER A 54 -0.35 -9.33 -8.95
CA SER A 54 0.73 -9.45 -9.94
C SER A 54 2.13 -9.43 -9.33
N SER A 55 2.29 -8.91 -8.11
CA SER A 55 3.57 -8.70 -7.43
C SER A 55 4.58 -7.87 -8.25
N ASP A 56 4.09 -6.96 -9.09
CA ASP A 56 4.92 -6.11 -9.96
C ASP A 56 5.28 -4.75 -9.34
N TRP A 57 4.69 -4.39 -8.19
CA TRP A 57 5.10 -3.27 -7.37
C TRP A 57 4.87 -3.56 -5.88
N ALA A 58 5.45 -2.74 -5.01
CA ALA A 58 5.17 -2.76 -3.58
C ALA A 58 5.15 -1.34 -3.04
N LEU A 59 4.26 -1.10 -2.08
CA LEU A 59 4.24 0.09 -1.25
C LEU A 59 4.49 -0.34 0.19
N ALA A 60 5.44 0.29 0.86
CA ALA A 60 5.69 0.14 2.29
C ALA A 60 5.51 1.50 2.99
N ALA A 61 4.83 1.49 4.14
CA ALA A 61 4.74 2.60 5.05
C ALA A 61 5.15 2.12 6.45
N SER A 62 6.23 2.67 7.01
CA SER A 62 6.68 2.31 8.34
C SER A 62 6.02 3.17 9.40
N HIS A 63 5.95 2.67 10.64
CA HIS A 63 5.47 3.44 11.78
C HIS A 63 6.27 4.73 12.01
N ASP A 64 7.54 4.79 11.59
CA ASP A 64 8.37 6.01 11.64
C ASP A 64 7.97 7.09 10.62
N GLY A 65 6.96 6.83 9.77
CA GLY A 65 6.51 7.75 8.74
C GLY A 65 7.37 7.73 7.48
N LEU A 66 8.15 6.67 7.25
CA LEU A 66 8.83 6.44 5.98
C LEU A 66 7.84 5.81 4.99
N PHE A 67 7.89 6.30 3.75
CA PHE A 67 7.08 5.78 2.64
C PHE A 67 7.98 5.39 1.49
N GLU A 68 7.85 4.15 1.03
CA GLU A 68 8.63 3.60 -0.07
C GLU A 68 7.70 2.96 -1.09
N TRP A 69 7.86 3.33 -2.36
CA TRP A 69 7.20 2.68 -3.47
C TRP A 69 8.24 2.20 -4.47
N ALA A 70 8.12 0.95 -4.90
CA ALA A 70 9.01 0.35 -5.87
C ALA A 70 8.21 -0.48 -6.87
N LYS A 71 8.62 -0.44 -8.14
CA LYS A 71 8.09 -1.29 -9.21
C LYS A 71 9.19 -2.23 -9.67
N THR A 72 8.87 -3.50 -9.87
CA THR A 72 9.82 -4.44 -10.47
C THR A 72 10.05 -4.06 -11.94
N GLU A 73 11.30 -3.86 -12.32
CA GLU A 73 11.66 -3.77 -13.73
C GLU A 73 11.66 -5.20 -14.31
N ASN A 74 10.79 -5.45 -15.28
CA ASN A 74 10.89 -6.66 -16.10
C ASN A 74 12.23 -6.61 -16.84
N ARG A 75 13.16 -7.50 -16.47
CA ARG A 75 14.38 -7.76 -17.24
C ARG A 75 14.09 -8.55 -18.50
#